data_AF-A0A1M6HZV1-F1
#
_entry.id   AF-A0A1M6HZV1-F1
#
_cell.length_a   1.000
_cell.length_b   1.000
_cell.length_c   1.000
_cell.angle_alpha   90.00
_cell.angle_beta   90.00
_cell.angle_gamma   90.00
#
_symmetry.space_group_name_H-M   'P 1'
#
loop_
_entity.id
_entity.type
_entity.pdbx_description
1 polymer ?
#
loop_
_entity_poly.entity_id
_entity_poly.type
_entity_poly.pdbx_seq_one_letter_code
_entity_poly.pdbx_strand_id
1 'polypeptide(L)'
;MKFILMLFFGILTLNSNAQDNREETVIFSRIGELSDDQLNSSGAKKLIFITDEEEAEKMAELDIKNGNPFLLLIGGIAPTTIATDPLFEKKYGIYFYEFGCSGPENDIIITYNKIVFEHLNSTKGKTWIKEVRDDVIGFKEWKRNYKRKN
;
A
#
# COMPACT_ATOMS: atom_id res chain seq x y z
N MET A 1 33.10 -63.08 -5.48
CA MET A 1 31.97 -64.03 -5.57
C MET A 1 30.78 -63.35 -4.93
N LYS A 2 29.57 -63.21 -5.46
CA LYS A 2 28.87 -63.70 -6.66
C LYS A 2 27.78 -62.65 -6.95
N PHE A 3 27.62 -62.26 -8.21
CA PHE A 3 26.43 -61.57 -8.70
C PHE A 3 25.21 -62.50 -8.61
N ILE A 4 24.06 -62.00 -8.16
CA ILE A 4 22.74 -62.48 -8.62
C ILE A 4 21.84 -61.28 -8.88
N LEU A 5 21.43 -61.23 -10.14
CA LEU A 5 20.46 -60.37 -10.81
C LEU A 5 19.04 -60.79 -10.41
N MET A 6 18.16 -59.81 -10.10
CA MET A 6 16.71 -60.01 -10.21
C MET A 6 16.10 -58.85 -11.00
N LEU A 7 15.66 -59.19 -12.21
CA LEU A 7 14.81 -58.39 -13.08
C LEU A 7 13.36 -58.45 -12.58
N PHE A 8 12.72 -57.29 -12.45
CA PHE A 8 11.26 -57.19 -12.50
C PHE A 8 10.86 -56.36 -13.71
N PHE A 9 10.03 -56.97 -14.56
CA PHE A 9 9.41 -56.40 -15.76
C PHE A 9 8.07 -55.73 -15.41
N GLY A 10 7.80 -54.58 -16.05
CA GLY A 10 6.46 -53.99 -16.28
C GLY A 10 5.94 -53.12 -15.13
N ILE A 11 5.34 -51.94 -15.34
CA ILE A 11 4.48 -51.50 -16.45
C ILE A 11 4.70 -50.00 -16.72
N LEU A 12 4.66 -49.64 -18.01
CA LEU A 12 4.64 -48.27 -18.52
C LEU A 12 3.24 -47.66 -18.29
N THR A 13 3.14 -46.54 -17.59
CA THR A 13 2.00 -45.61 -17.76
C THR A 13 2.54 -44.19 -17.87
N LEU A 14 2.45 -43.63 -19.08
CA LEU A 14 2.51 -42.20 -19.32
C LEU A 14 1.23 -41.59 -18.72
N ASN A 15 1.38 -40.66 -17.78
CA ASN A 15 0.36 -39.65 -17.52
C ASN A 15 1.01 -38.28 -17.65
N SER A 16 0.79 -37.70 -18.83
CA SER A 16 0.78 -36.27 -19.07
C SER A 16 -0.19 -35.63 -18.07
N ASN A 17 0.29 -34.64 -17.32
CA ASN A 17 -0.40 -33.37 -17.09
C ASN A 17 0.58 -32.43 -16.40
N ALA A 18 1.29 -31.68 -17.25
CA ALA A 18 1.82 -30.39 -16.85
C ALA A 18 0.62 -29.52 -16.50
N GLN A 19 0.34 -29.36 -15.20
CA GLN A 19 -0.49 -28.27 -14.75
C GLN A 19 0.46 -27.25 -14.11
N ASP A 20 0.90 -26.35 -14.98
CA ASP A 20 1.40 -25.03 -14.61
C ASP A 20 0.27 -24.34 -13.84
N ASN A 21 0.18 -24.63 -12.54
CA ASN A 21 -0.58 -23.84 -11.61
C ASN A 21 0.22 -22.55 -11.43
N ARG A 22 0.12 -21.67 -12.41
CA ARG A 22 0.16 -20.23 -12.12
C ARG A 22 -1.04 -19.98 -11.23
N GLU A 23 -0.86 -20.22 -9.93
CA GLU A 23 -1.60 -19.49 -8.92
C GLU A 23 -1.38 -18.03 -9.28
N GLU A 24 -2.38 -17.46 -9.93
CA GLU A 24 -2.56 -16.04 -10.01
C GLU A 24 -2.64 -15.62 -8.54
N THR A 25 -1.51 -15.18 -8.01
CA THR A 25 -1.41 -14.71 -6.63
C THR A 25 -2.37 -13.54 -6.56
N VAL A 26 -3.53 -13.76 -5.94
CA VAL A 26 -4.48 -12.71 -5.60
C VAL A 26 -3.67 -11.73 -4.76
N ILE A 27 -3.26 -10.62 -5.36
CA ILE A 27 -2.48 -9.60 -4.67
C ILE A 27 -3.45 -8.91 -3.73
N PHE A 28 -3.55 -9.44 -2.51
CA PHE A 28 -4.25 -8.78 -1.42
C PHE A 28 -3.62 -7.39 -1.25
N SER A 29 -4.48 -6.36 -1.22
CA SER A 29 -4.09 -5.03 -0.74
C SER A 29 -3.40 -5.18 0.61
N ARG A 30 -2.40 -4.33 0.88
CA ARG A 30 -1.81 -4.29 2.22
C ARG A 30 -2.84 -3.95 3.29
N ILE A 31 -3.97 -3.34 2.94
CA ILE A 31 -5.09 -3.15 3.88
C ILE A 31 -5.49 -4.50 4.54
N GLY A 32 -5.38 -5.63 3.84
CA GLY A 32 -5.59 -6.96 4.43
C GLY A 32 -4.47 -7.46 5.36
N GLU A 33 -3.30 -6.82 5.34
CA GLU A 33 -2.16 -7.06 6.25
C GLU A 33 -2.25 -6.19 7.52
N LEU A 34 -3.00 -5.08 7.49
CA LEU A 34 -3.18 -4.18 8.63
C LEU A 34 -4.22 -4.76 9.60
N SER A 35 -3.86 -4.91 10.88
CA SER A 35 -4.85 -5.37 11.87
C SER A 35 -5.90 -4.30 12.16
N ASP A 36 -7.11 -4.74 12.57
CA ASP A 36 -8.16 -3.84 13.00
C ASP A 36 -7.68 -2.88 14.09
N ASP A 37 -6.88 -3.36 15.04
CA ASP A 37 -6.32 -2.53 16.11
C ASP A 37 -5.35 -1.48 15.58
N GLN A 38 -4.49 -1.84 14.62
CA GLN A 38 -3.57 -0.90 13.98
C GLN A 38 -4.34 0.19 13.21
N LEU A 39 -5.39 -0.19 12.46
CA LEU A 39 -6.23 0.76 11.76
C LEU A 39 -7.02 1.65 12.72
N ASN A 40 -7.63 1.06 13.75
CA ASN A 40 -8.46 1.77 14.73
C ASN A 40 -7.66 2.74 15.60
N SER A 41 -6.38 2.44 15.83
CA SER A 41 -5.47 3.30 16.59
C SER A 41 -4.67 4.29 15.73
N SER A 42 -4.71 4.17 14.40
CA SER A 42 -3.98 5.05 13.47
C SER A 42 -4.36 6.52 13.62
N GLY A 43 -3.37 7.38 13.33
CA GLY A 43 -3.58 8.81 13.13
C GLY A 43 -4.55 9.06 11.98
N ALA A 44 -4.35 8.39 10.83
CA ALA A 44 -5.21 8.49 9.66
C ALA A 44 -6.72 8.40 9.99
N LYS A 45 -7.15 7.42 10.80
CA LYS A 45 -8.56 7.28 11.18
C LYS A 45 -9.04 8.37 12.14
N LYS A 46 -8.16 8.89 12.99
CA LYS A 46 -8.47 9.89 14.02
C LYS A 46 -8.55 11.32 13.48
N LEU A 47 -8.03 11.58 12.28
CA LEU A 47 -8.03 12.92 11.69
C LEU A 47 -9.43 13.54 11.55
N ILE A 48 -10.49 12.74 11.47
CA ILE A 48 -11.87 13.27 11.37
C ILE A 48 -12.31 14.03 12.63
N PHE A 49 -11.60 13.87 13.74
CA PHE A 49 -11.93 14.50 15.02
C PHE A 49 -11.09 15.74 15.34
N ILE A 50 -10.19 16.15 14.44
CA ILE A 50 -9.27 17.26 14.68
C ILE A 50 -9.45 18.35 13.63
N THR A 51 -9.05 19.57 13.99
CA THR A 51 -9.00 20.74 13.11
C THR A 51 -7.66 21.47 13.21
N ASP A 52 -6.69 20.90 13.93
CA ASP A 52 -5.35 21.48 14.11
C ASP A 52 -4.34 20.77 13.21
N GLU A 53 -3.64 21.56 12.40
CA GLU A 53 -2.62 21.05 11.48
C GLU A 53 -1.41 20.48 12.22
N GLU A 54 -1.01 21.06 13.36
CA GLU A 54 0.12 20.55 14.14
C GLU A 54 -0.17 19.15 14.71
N GLU A 55 -1.41 18.92 15.13
CA GLU A 55 -1.87 17.59 15.54
C GLU A 55 -1.88 16.60 14.37
N ALA A 56 -2.24 17.03 13.15
CA ALA A 56 -2.18 16.21 11.95
C ALA A 56 -0.76 15.80 11.58
N GLU A 57 0.23 16.70 11.70
CA GLU A 57 1.65 16.38 11.51
C GLU A 57 2.11 15.30 12.49
N LYS A 58 1.83 15.48 13.78
CA LYS A 58 2.18 14.50 14.84
C LYS A 58 1.54 13.13 14.58
N MET A 59 0.31 13.10 14.10
CA MET A 59 -0.37 11.87 13.73
C MET A 59 0.34 11.15 12.57
N ALA A 60 0.77 11.87 11.54
CA ALA A 60 1.53 11.30 10.43
C ALA A 60 2.88 10.73 10.88
N GLU A 61 3.61 11.47 11.70
CA GLU A 61 4.89 11.03 12.27
C GLU A 61 4.74 9.76 13.10
N LEU A 62 3.67 9.68 13.91
CA LEU A 62 3.38 8.49 14.73
C LEU A 62 3.07 7.27 13.85
N ASP A 63 2.24 7.44 12.82
CA ASP A 63 1.88 6.36 11.89
C ASP A 63 3.11 5.88 11.11
N ILE A 64 3.99 6.79 10.67
CA ILE A 64 5.31 6.46 10.09
C ILE A 64 6.16 5.67 11.08
N LYS A 65 6.28 6.14 12.34
CA LYS A 65 7.08 5.49 13.39
C LYS A 65 6.58 4.08 13.70
N ASN A 66 5.27 3.87 13.64
CA ASN A 66 4.62 2.58 13.85
C ASN A 66 4.75 1.64 12.63
N GLY A 67 5.37 2.09 11.54
CA GLY A 67 5.51 1.31 10.31
C GLY A 67 4.24 1.25 9.47
N ASN A 68 3.25 2.11 9.78
CA ASN A 68 1.96 2.17 9.12
C ASN A 68 1.67 3.55 8.51
N PRO A 69 2.52 4.08 7.61
CA PRO A 69 2.22 5.34 6.93
C PRO A 69 1.06 5.21 5.95
N PHE A 70 0.21 6.25 5.88
CA PHE A 70 -0.99 6.27 5.04
C PHE A 70 -0.91 7.37 3.97
N LEU A 71 -1.42 7.11 2.77
CA LEU A 71 -1.75 8.12 1.79
C LEU A 71 -3.27 8.31 1.76
N LEU A 72 -3.70 9.51 2.10
CA LEU A 72 -5.09 9.83 2.37
C LEU A 72 -5.83 10.32 1.13
N LEU A 73 -7.05 9.82 0.98
CA LEU A 73 -7.95 10.06 -0.15
C LEU A 73 -9.31 10.52 0.38
N ILE A 74 -9.99 11.35 -0.40
CA ILE A 74 -11.42 11.61 -0.24
C ILE A 74 -12.15 10.85 -1.34
N GLY A 75 -13.12 10.04 -0.93
CA GLY A 75 -13.95 9.27 -1.83
C GLY A 75 -15.24 10.02 -2.18
N GLY A 76 -16.32 9.25 -2.30
CA GLY A 76 -17.66 9.76 -2.51
C GLY A 76 -18.68 8.69 -2.17
N ILE A 77 -19.82 8.70 -2.87
CA ILE A 77 -20.86 7.68 -2.69
C ILE A 77 -20.38 6.30 -3.18
N ALA A 78 -19.48 6.26 -4.17
CA ALA A 78 -18.88 5.04 -4.70
C ALA A 78 -17.35 5.10 -4.54
N PRO A 79 -16.74 4.17 -3.78
CA PRO A 79 -15.29 4.07 -3.66
C PRO A 79 -14.63 3.79 -5.01
N THR A 80 -13.45 4.35 -5.24
CA THR A 80 -12.68 4.06 -6.45
C THR A 80 -11.64 2.98 -6.18
N THR A 81 -11.85 1.80 -6.74
CA THR A 81 -10.86 0.70 -6.68
C THR A 81 -9.86 0.83 -7.83
N ILE A 82 -8.57 1.03 -7.50
CA ILE A 82 -7.50 1.02 -8.49
C ILE A 82 -6.71 -0.28 -8.37
N ALA A 83 -6.66 -1.06 -9.45
CA ALA A 83 -6.04 -2.39 -9.46
C ALA A 83 -4.54 -2.39 -9.09
N THR A 84 -3.85 -1.25 -9.27
CA THR A 84 -2.43 -1.10 -8.94
C THR A 84 -2.15 -0.71 -7.49
N ASP A 85 -3.18 -0.35 -6.71
CA ASP A 85 -2.99 0.11 -5.33
C ASP A 85 -2.31 -0.96 -4.46
N PRO A 86 -2.71 -2.26 -4.46
CA PRO A 86 -2.02 -3.30 -3.69
C PRO A 86 -0.52 -3.42 -4.00
N LEU A 87 -0.16 -3.27 -5.28
CA LEU A 87 1.22 -3.34 -5.73
C LEU A 87 2.02 -2.13 -5.23
N PHE A 88 1.42 -0.94 -5.30
CA PHE A 88 2.02 0.30 -4.82
C PHE A 88 2.24 0.25 -3.31
N GLU A 89 1.21 -0.11 -2.55
CA GLU A 89 1.25 -0.27 -1.09
C GLU A 89 2.38 -1.20 -0.67
N LYS A 90 2.43 -2.40 -1.26
CA LYS A 90 3.46 -3.40 -0.99
C LYS A 90 4.86 -2.91 -1.31
N LYS A 91 5.03 -2.28 -2.48
CA LYS A 91 6.33 -1.80 -2.96
C LYS A 91 6.89 -0.68 -2.10
N TYR A 92 6.05 0.26 -1.68
CA TYR A 92 6.50 1.47 -0.99
C TYR A 92 6.35 1.42 0.52
N GLY A 93 5.68 0.41 1.06
CA GLY A 93 5.57 0.27 2.49
C GLY A 93 4.46 1.15 3.09
N ILE A 94 3.43 1.50 2.30
CA ILE A 94 2.37 2.44 2.69
C ILE A 94 1.00 1.79 2.54
N TYR A 95 -0.03 2.46 3.04
CA TYR A 95 -1.43 2.07 2.86
C TYR A 95 -2.23 3.24 2.26
N PHE A 96 -3.21 2.96 1.40
CA PHE A 96 -4.20 3.98 1.04
C PHE A 96 -5.35 3.97 2.04
N TYR A 97 -5.80 5.15 2.46
CA TYR A 97 -6.96 5.29 3.33
C TYR A 97 -7.93 6.32 2.76
N GLU A 98 -9.17 5.89 2.49
CA GLU A 98 -10.22 6.70 1.88
C GLU A 98 -11.32 7.00 2.91
N PHE A 99 -11.59 8.28 3.20
CA PHE A 99 -12.59 8.70 4.20
C PHE A 99 -14.06 8.60 3.72
N GLY A 100 -14.30 8.22 2.46
CA GLY A 100 -15.65 8.26 1.87
C GLY A 100 -16.16 9.69 1.66
N CYS A 101 -17.47 9.92 1.86
CA CYS A 101 -18.12 11.21 1.60
C CYS A 101 -17.91 12.27 2.68
N SER A 102 -17.53 11.88 3.90
CA SER A 102 -17.35 12.79 5.03
C SER A 102 -15.99 12.52 5.67
N GLY A 103 -15.02 13.36 5.34
CA GLY A 103 -13.66 13.30 5.87
C GLY A 103 -13.28 14.56 6.64
N PRO A 104 -12.04 14.63 7.14
CA PRO A 104 -11.45 15.83 7.72
C PRO A 104 -11.45 16.99 6.71
N GLU A 105 -11.21 18.19 7.20
CA GLU A 105 -10.94 19.34 6.33
C GLU A 105 -9.73 19.06 5.42
N ASN A 106 -9.77 19.58 4.19
CA ASN A 106 -8.72 19.29 3.20
C ASN A 106 -7.33 19.69 3.69
N ASP A 107 -7.20 20.81 4.42
CA ASP A 107 -5.90 21.29 4.90
C ASP A 107 -5.27 20.32 5.91
N ILE A 108 -6.09 19.69 6.77
CA ILE A 108 -5.66 18.62 7.69
C ILE A 108 -5.11 17.42 6.91
N ILE A 109 -5.81 17.00 5.85
CA ILE A 109 -5.37 15.88 5.01
C ILE A 109 -4.09 16.23 4.24
N ILE A 110 -4.00 17.44 3.69
CA ILE A 110 -2.82 17.94 2.97
C ILE A 110 -1.61 17.93 3.90
N THR A 111 -1.76 18.44 5.13
CA THR A 111 -0.69 18.51 6.11
C THR A 111 -0.20 17.12 6.51
N TYR A 112 -1.11 16.19 6.81
CA TYR A 112 -0.74 14.79 7.05
C TYR A 112 0.01 14.16 5.86
N ASN A 113 -0.58 14.23 4.65
CA ASN A 113 -0.02 13.61 3.45
C ASN A 113 1.36 14.17 3.09
N LYS A 114 1.59 15.47 3.32
CA LYS A 114 2.87 16.12 3.08
C LYS A 114 4.00 15.46 3.87
N ILE A 115 3.78 15.16 5.16
CA ILE A 115 4.76 14.45 6.00
C ILE A 115 5.06 13.06 5.41
N VAL A 116 4.03 12.34 4.95
CA VAL A 116 4.20 11.03 4.33
C VAL A 116 4.92 11.11 2.97
N PHE A 117 4.69 12.15 2.18
CA PHE A 117 5.43 12.39 0.93
C PHE A 117 6.93 12.59 1.19
N GLU A 118 7.29 13.39 2.20
CA GLU A 118 8.70 13.59 2.56
C GLU A 118 9.33 12.30 3.10
N HIS A 119 8.57 11.49 3.85
CA HIS A 119 9.01 10.17 4.27
C HIS A 119 9.27 9.23 3.07
N LEU A 120 8.35 9.16 2.11
CA LEU A 120 8.51 8.37 0.90
C LEU A 120 9.71 8.85 0.07
N ASN A 121 9.88 10.16 -0.06
CA ASN A 121 10.97 10.74 -0.85
C ASN A 121 12.34 10.47 -0.20
N SER A 122 12.45 10.58 1.12
CA SER A 122 13.69 10.30 1.86
C SER A 122 14.04 8.81 1.90
N THR A 123 13.06 7.91 1.95
CA THR A 123 13.31 6.47 2.11
C THR A 123 13.26 5.66 0.82
N LYS A 124 12.50 6.10 -0.19
CA LYS A 124 12.27 5.37 -1.46
C LYS A 124 12.74 6.16 -2.69
N GLY A 125 13.28 7.36 -2.51
CA GLY A 125 13.67 8.25 -3.59
C GLY A 125 12.48 8.77 -4.40
N LYS A 126 12.68 9.05 -5.69
CA LYS A 126 11.69 9.76 -6.52
C LYS A 126 10.76 8.85 -7.34
N THR A 127 11.00 7.54 -7.34
CA THR A 127 10.28 6.61 -8.24
C THR A 127 8.79 6.58 -7.95
N TRP A 128 8.39 6.62 -6.67
CA TRP A 128 6.98 6.58 -6.25
C TRP A 128 6.15 7.75 -6.81
N ILE A 129 6.75 8.91 -7.09
CA ILE A 129 6.09 10.12 -7.61
C ILE A 129 5.46 9.89 -9.00
N LYS A 130 5.94 8.88 -9.73
CA LYS A 130 5.41 8.50 -11.05
C LYS A 130 4.35 7.40 -10.97
N GLU A 131 4.27 6.70 -9.83
CA GLU A 131 3.45 5.50 -9.66
C GLU A 131 2.25 5.74 -8.74
N VAL A 132 2.34 6.72 -7.84
CA VAL A 132 1.24 7.10 -6.95
C VAL A 132 0.09 7.69 -7.76
N ARG A 133 -1.13 7.38 -7.35
CA ARG A 133 -2.35 7.94 -7.93
C ARG A 133 -2.40 9.46 -7.75
N ASP A 134 -2.89 10.15 -8.78
CA ASP A 134 -2.86 11.62 -8.87
C ASP A 134 -3.91 12.32 -7.98
N ASP A 135 -4.88 11.56 -7.46
CA ASP A 135 -5.97 12.02 -6.60
C ASP A 135 -5.67 11.89 -5.10
N VAL A 136 -4.46 11.46 -4.72
CA VAL A 136 -3.97 11.66 -3.35
C VAL A 136 -4.02 13.15 -3.03
N ILE A 137 -4.71 13.49 -1.95
CA ILE A 137 -4.97 14.88 -1.58
C ILE A 137 -3.64 15.59 -1.30
N GLY A 138 -3.47 16.78 -1.87
CA GLY A 138 -2.25 17.59 -1.77
C GLY A 138 -1.10 17.18 -2.71
N PHE A 139 -1.16 16.01 -3.37
CA PHE A 139 -0.03 15.48 -4.14
C PHE A 139 0.36 16.34 -5.34
N LYS A 140 -0.62 16.79 -6.14
CA LYS A 140 -0.35 17.61 -7.34
C LYS A 140 0.38 18.90 -7.02
N GLU A 141 -0.05 19.59 -5.96
CA GLU A 141 0.58 20.82 -5.51
C GLU A 141 1.98 20.56 -4.94
N TRP A 142 2.12 19.56 -4.08
CA TRP A 142 3.41 19.16 -3.52
C TRP A 142 4.42 18.81 -4.63
N LYS A 143 4.01 18.00 -5.61
CA LYS A 143 4.83 17.59 -6.77
C LYS A 143 5.27 18.77 -7.62
N ARG A 144 4.40 19.76 -7.82
CA ARG A 144 4.74 21.02 -8.53
C ARG A 144 5.81 21.79 -7.77
N ASN A 145 5.66 21.94 -6.45
CA ASN A 145 6.62 22.67 -5.60
C ASN A 145 7.97 21.93 -5.51
N TYR A 146 7.94 20.61 -5.41
CA TYR A 146 9.13 19.76 -5.40
C TYR A 146 10.00 19.94 -6.67
N LYS A 147 9.37 19.96 -7.86
CA LYS A 147 10.04 20.21 -9.15
C LYS A 147 10.59 21.62 -9.33
N ARG A 148 10.08 22.62 -8.58
CA ARG A 148 10.63 24.00 -8.65
C ARG A 148 11.89 24.14 -7.80
N LYS A 149 12.04 23.32 -6.77
CA LYS A 149 13.16 23.34 -5.83
C LYS A 149 14.35 22.48 -6.28
N ASN A 150 14.15 21.53 -7.20
CA ASN A 150 15.14 20.54 -7.64
C ASN A 150 15.17 20.45 -9.16
#